data_AF-A0AAW0ZW75-F1
#
_entry.id   AF-A0AAW0ZW75-F1
#
_cell.length_a   1.000
_cell.length_b   1.000
_cell.length_c   1.000
_cell.angle_alpha   90.00
_cell.angle_beta   90.00
_cell.angle_gamma   90.00
#
_symmetry.space_group_name_H-M   'P 1'
#
loop_
_entity.id
_entity.type
_entity.pdbx_description
1 polymer ?
#
loop_
_entity_poly.entity_id
_entity_poly.type
_entity_poly.pdbx_seq_one_letter_code
_entity_poly.pdbx_strand_id
1 'polypeptide(L)'
;MWSSLCEIFEKDSQQQKCNLLQEFYNYLFEKITDISTDISKLHNLRYNLEGLNTDIDDDMLMVKIIGTLPIEYKYFASAWKYMQKEEKTLENLTARFLAEETRMEEKWIT
;
A
#
# COMPACT_ATOMS: atom_id res chain seq x y z
N MET A 1 -6.21 -18.11 35.92
CA MET A 1 -6.37 -19.04 34.78
C MET A 1 -7.03 -18.35 33.58
N TRP A 2 -8.20 -17.73 33.73
CA TRP A 2 -8.79 -16.89 32.66
C TRP A 2 -7.98 -15.62 32.35
N SER A 3 -7.54 -14.91 33.39
CA SER A 3 -6.68 -13.71 33.24
C SER A 3 -5.39 -13.96 32.46
N SER A 4 -4.73 -15.09 32.72
CA SER A 4 -3.51 -15.50 32.03
C SER A 4 -3.75 -15.84 30.55
N LEU A 5 -4.91 -16.41 30.22
CA LEU A 5 -5.30 -16.65 28.83
C LEU A 5 -5.59 -15.33 28.09
N CYS A 6 -6.28 -14.38 28.75
CA CYS A 6 -6.49 -13.05 28.21
C CYS A 6 -5.16 -12.31 27.97
N GLU A 7 -4.23 -12.35 28.91
CA GLU A 7 -2.91 -11.72 28.77
C GLU A 7 -2.09 -12.29 27.60
N ILE A 8 -2.12 -13.61 27.39
CA ILE A 8 -1.42 -14.25 26.25
C ILE A 8 -2.06 -13.80 24.93
N PHE A 9 -3.39 -13.85 24.84
CA PHE A 9 -4.12 -13.44 23.64
C PHE A 9 -3.91 -11.96 23.31
N GLU A 10 -3.88 -11.10 24.32
CA GLU A 10 -3.66 -9.67 24.18
C GLU A 10 -2.22 -9.36 23.75
N LYS A 11 -1.23 -10.08 24.29
CA LYS A 11 0.17 -10.01 23.83
C LYS A 11 0.32 -10.44 22.37
N ASP A 12 -0.31 -11.55 21.97
CA ASP A 12 -0.25 -12.03 20.59
C ASP A 12 -0.90 -11.03 19.61
N SER A 13 -2.03 -10.43 20.00
CA SER A 13 -2.69 -9.37 19.23
C SER A 13 -1.82 -8.12 19.06
N GLN A 14 -1.16 -7.67 20.14
CA GLN A 14 -0.23 -6.54 20.08
C GLN A 14 1.00 -6.86 19.21
N GLN A 15 1.57 -8.06 19.34
CA GLN A 15 2.70 -8.48 18.53
C GLN A 15 2.33 -8.57 17.04
N GLN A 16 1.15 -9.11 16.73
CA GLN A 16 0.63 -9.16 15.37
C GLN A 16 0.46 -7.76 14.77
N LYS A 17 -0.10 -6.82 15.54
CA LYS A 17 -0.20 -5.41 15.13
C LYS A 17 1.18 -4.80 14.83
N CYS A 18 2.16 -5.00 15.70
CA CYS A 18 3.53 -4.52 15.48
C CYS A 18 4.15 -5.10 14.21
N ASN A 19 3.98 -6.40 13.96
CA ASN A 19 4.51 -7.06 12.77
C ASN A 19 3.88 -6.50 11.49
N LEU A 20 2.55 -6.35 11.45
CA LEU A 20 1.83 -5.79 10.30
C LEU A 20 2.21 -4.33 10.02
N LEU A 21 2.40 -3.52 11.06
CA LEU A 21 2.88 -2.15 10.91
C LEU A 21 4.31 -2.12 10.35
N GLN A 22 5.19 -3.00 10.84
CA GLN A 22 6.55 -3.11 10.30
C GLN A 22 6.52 -3.53 8.82
N GLU A 23 5.67 -4.49 8.45
CA GLU A 23 5.48 -4.91 7.07
C GLU A 23 4.98 -3.75 6.20
N PHE A 24 3.97 -3.00 6.66
CA PHE A 24 3.46 -1.81 5.99
C PHE A 24 4.55 -0.75 5.79
N TYR A 25 5.30 -0.38 6.84
CA TYR A 25 6.32 0.66 6.74
C TYR A 25 7.55 0.23 5.94
N ASN A 26 7.95 -1.05 5.99
CA ASN A 26 9.08 -1.58 5.25
C ASN A 26 8.73 -2.04 3.83
N TYR A 27 7.44 -2.02 3.46
CA TYR A 27 6.99 -2.43 2.14
C TYR A 27 7.69 -1.62 1.04
N LEU A 28 8.21 -2.32 0.03
CA LEU A 28 8.81 -1.78 -1.19
C LEU A 28 8.29 -2.59 -2.37
N PHE A 29 8.07 -1.94 -3.52
CA PHE A 29 7.67 -2.63 -4.73
C PHE A 29 8.79 -3.57 -5.20
N GLU A 30 8.49 -4.86 -5.34
CA GLU A 30 9.49 -5.85 -5.74
C GLU A 30 9.72 -5.88 -7.25
N LYS A 31 8.65 -5.65 -8.03
CA LYS A 31 8.67 -5.76 -9.49
C LYS A 31 7.96 -4.61 -10.15
N ILE A 32 8.57 -4.08 -11.20
CA ILE A 32 8.05 -2.98 -12.02
C ILE A 32 6.78 -3.39 -12.77
N THR A 33 6.62 -4.69 -13.05
CA THR A 33 5.55 -5.28 -13.87
C THR A 33 4.39 -5.88 -13.06
N ASP A 34 4.39 -5.75 -11.72
CA ASP A 34 3.36 -6.38 -10.88
C ASP A 34 2.87 -5.41 -9.78
N ILE A 35 2.69 -4.15 -10.18
CA ILE A 35 2.23 -3.08 -9.30
C ILE A 35 0.78 -3.33 -8.87
N SER A 36 -0.07 -3.89 -9.73
CA SER A 36 -1.44 -4.24 -9.37
C SER A 36 -1.52 -5.20 -8.18
N THR A 37 -0.70 -6.26 -8.20
CA THR A 37 -0.59 -7.21 -7.10
C THR A 37 -0.02 -6.54 -5.85
N ASP A 38 0.97 -5.67 -6.01
CA ASP A 38 1.59 -4.96 -4.91
C ASP A 38 0.65 -3.95 -4.23
N ILE A 39 -0.17 -3.21 -4.99
CA ILE A 39 -1.25 -2.37 -4.47
C ILE A 39 -2.28 -3.22 -3.72
N SER A 40 -2.63 -4.40 -4.26
CA SER A 40 -3.56 -5.33 -3.60
C SER A 40 -3.01 -5.85 -2.26
N LYS A 41 -1.70 -6.13 -2.16
CA LYS A 41 -1.04 -6.47 -0.89
C LYS A 41 -1.15 -5.33 0.12
N LEU A 42 -0.92 -4.08 -0.30
CA LEU A 42 -1.06 -2.91 0.56
C LEU A 42 -2.49 -2.72 1.08
N HIS A 43 -3.50 -2.92 0.23
CA HIS A 43 -4.91 -2.90 0.65
C HIS A 43 -5.22 -4.00 1.68
N ASN A 44 -4.69 -5.22 1.48
CA ASN A 44 -4.85 -6.30 2.45
C ASN A 44 -4.16 -5.98 3.79
N LEU A 45 -2.98 -5.36 3.77
CA LEU A 45 -2.29 -4.91 5.00
C LEU A 45 -3.12 -3.87 5.75
N ARG A 46 -3.70 -2.89 5.04
CA ARG A 46 -4.65 -1.92 5.63
C ARG A 46 -5.83 -2.63 6.27
N TYR A 47 -6.51 -3.52 5.55
CA TYR A 47 -7.67 -4.25 6.05
C TYR A 47 -7.35 -5.05 7.32
N ASN A 48 -6.19 -5.71 7.34
CA ASN A 48 -5.73 -6.45 8.53
C ASN A 48 -5.43 -5.53 9.72
N LEU A 49 -4.91 -4.32 9.49
CA LEU A 49 -4.63 -3.34 10.53
C LEU A 49 -5.91 -2.68 11.07
N GLU A 50 -6.90 -2.42 10.22
CA GLU A 50 -8.24 -1.96 10.61
C GLU A 50 -8.92 -2.98 11.52
N GLY A 51 -8.81 -4.28 11.20
CA GLY A 51 -9.28 -5.38 12.05
C GLY A 51 -8.64 -5.42 13.44
N LEU A 52 -7.49 -4.76 13.64
CA LEU A 52 -6.77 -4.61 14.91
C LEU A 52 -6.94 -3.20 15.52
N ASN A 53 -8.00 -2.48 15.16
CA ASN A 53 -8.30 -1.11 15.60
C ASN A 53 -7.15 -0.11 15.30
N THR A 54 -6.50 -0.28 14.14
CA THR A 54 -5.47 0.65 13.66
C THR A 54 -5.93 1.21 12.34
N ASP A 55 -6.39 2.45 12.36
CA ASP A 55 -6.88 3.12 11.17
C ASP A 55 -5.70 3.60 10.32
N ILE A 56 -5.68 3.19 9.04
CA ILE A 56 -4.77 3.70 8.03
C ILE A 56 -5.62 4.50 7.05
N ASP A 57 -5.47 5.81 7.11
CA ASP A 57 -6.18 6.72 6.21
C ASP A 57 -5.71 6.57 4.75
N ASP A 58 -6.60 6.91 3.83
CA ASP A 58 -6.36 6.88 2.40
C ASP A 58 -5.13 7.72 2.02
N ASP A 59 -4.95 8.89 2.65
CA ASP A 59 -3.78 9.75 2.42
C ASP A 59 -2.47 9.02 2.78
N MET A 60 -2.46 8.25 3.87
CA MET A 60 -1.28 7.51 4.31
C MET A 60 -0.95 6.37 3.34
N LEU A 61 -1.97 5.68 2.84
CA LEU A 61 -1.80 4.65 1.82
C LEU A 61 -1.31 5.23 0.49
N MET A 62 -1.88 6.36 0.04
CA MET A 62 -1.46 7.04 -1.18
C MET A 62 0.00 7.51 -1.10
N VAL A 63 0.37 8.18 0.01
CA VAL A 63 1.76 8.61 0.24
C VAL A 63 2.69 7.40 0.25
N LYS A 64 2.28 6.30 0.87
CA LYS A 64 3.07 5.07 0.90
C LYS A 64 3.29 4.52 -0.52
N ILE A 65 2.22 4.36 -1.30
CA ILE A 65 2.28 3.88 -2.68
C ILE A 65 3.23 4.75 -3.51
N ILE A 66 3.07 6.08 -3.49
CA ILE A 66 3.89 6.99 -4.30
C ILE A 66 5.35 7.02 -3.83
N GLY A 67 5.56 6.95 -2.51
CA GLY A 67 6.88 7.05 -1.90
C GLY A 67 7.76 5.81 -2.11
N THR A 68 7.16 4.64 -2.33
CA THR A 68 7.91 3.39 -2.54
C THR A 68 8.07 3.02 -4.00
N LEU A 69 7.53 3.82 -4.93
CA LEU A 69 7.57 3.51 -6.35
C LEU A 69 8.99 3.29 -6.88
N PRO A 70 9.17 2.34 -7.81
CA PRO A 70 10.40 2.19 -8.58
C PRO A 70 10.70 3.45 -9.41
N ILE A 71 11.99 3.65 -9.73
CA ILE A 71 12.48 4.83 -10.48
C ILE A 71 11.88 4.92 -11.89
N GLU A 72 11.50 3.78 -12.45
CA GLU A 72 10.84 3.65 -13.75
C GLU A 72 9.52 4.42 -13.79
N TYR A 73 8.83 4.55 -12.65
CA TYR A 73 7.59 5.29 -12.49
C TYR A 73 7.80 6.77 -12.09
N LYS A 74 9.02 7.32 -12.19
CA LYS A 74 9.30 8.73 -11.86
C LYS A 74 8.41 9.74 -12.60
N TYR A 75 8.04 9.43 -13.84
CA TYR A 75 7.16 10.29 -14.64
C TYR A 75 5.74 10.28 -14.12
N PHE A 76 5.26 9.10 -13.70
CA PHE A 76 3.98 8.96 -13.01
C PHE A 76 3.98 9.74 -11.70
N ALA A 77 4.98 9.54 -10.84
CA ALA A 77 5.09 10.24 -9.56
C ALA A 77 5.13 11.77 -9.74
N SER A 78 5.80 12.25 -10.80
CA SER A 78 5.81 13.68 -11.16
C SER A 78 4.43 14.16 -11.60
N ALA A 79 3.76 13.44 -12.52
CA ALA A 79 2.42 13.79 -12.99
C ALA A 79 1.40 13.80 -11.84
N TRP A 80 1.50 12.85 -10.91
CA TRP A 80 0.63 12.78 -9.73
C TRP A 80 0.79 13.99 -8.80
N LYS A 81 2.03 14.50 -8.62
CA LYS A 81 2.27 15.70 -7.78
C LYS A 81 1.49 16.92 -8.27
N TYR A 82 1.38 17.10 -9.58
CA TYR A 82 0.72 18.25 -10.22
C TYR A 82 -0.80 18.09 -10.39
N MET A 83 -1.37 16.95 -10.04
CA MET A 83 -2.81 16.72 -10.10
C MET A 83 -3.58 17.61 -9.11
N GLN A 84 -4.81 17.99 -9.48
CA GLN A 84 -5.70 18.76 -8.62
C GLN A 84 -6.05 17.98 -7.35
N LYS A 85 -6.33 18.70 -6.25
CA LYS A 85 -6.53 18.05 -4.93
C LYS A 85 -7.77 17.17 -4.92
N GLU A 86 -8.78 17.57 -5.66
CA GLU A 86 -10.08 16.90 -5.82
C GLU A 86 -9.94 15.57 -6.57
N GLU A 87 -8.91 15.44 -7.42
CA GLU A 87 -8.63 14.23 -8.19
C GLU A 87 -7.65 13.28 -7.47
N LYS A 88 -6.99 13.73 -6.40
CA LYS A 88 -6.04 12.94 -5.59
C LYS A 88 -6.79 12.00 -4.63
N THR A 89 -7.51 11.05 -5.21
CA THR A 89 -8.18 9.97 -4.49
C THR A 89 -7.47 8.64 -4.73
N LEU A 90 -7.60 7.72 -3.77
CA LEU A 90 -7.02 6.38 -3.88
C LEU A 90 -7.56 5.62 -5.10
N GLU A 91 -8.84 5.77 -5.41
CA GLU A 91 -9.48 5.18 -6.59
C GLU A 91 -8.83 5.67 -7.89
N ASN A 92 -8.65 6.99 -8.04
CA ASN A 92 -8.00 7.56 -9.21
C ASN A 92 -6.53 7.17 -9.31
N LEU A 93 -5.85 7.05 -8.17
CA LEU A 93 -4.47 6.59 -8.09
C LEU A 93 -4.36 5.18 -8.68
N THR A 94 -5.16 4.24 -8.16
CA THR A 94 -5.16 2.84 -8.60
C THR A 94 -5.55 2.71 -10.08
N ALA A 95 -6.59 3.41 -10.53
CA ALA A 95 -7.00 3.39 -11.94
C ALA A 95 -5.90 3.86 -12.89
N ARG A 96 -5.18 4.94 -12.53
CA ARG A 96 -4.07 5.45 -13.34
C ARG A 96 -2.85 4.55 -13.29
N PHE A 97 -2.57 3.89 -12.17
CA PHE A 97 -1.48 2.92 -12.09
C PHE A 97 -1.69 1.75 -13.02
N LEU A 98 -2.89 1.18 -13.04
CA LEU A 98 -3.22 0.07 -13.93
C LEU A 98 -3.03 0.46 -15.41
N ALA A 99 -3.46 1.66 -15.80
CA ALA A 99 -3.25 2.17 -17.16
C ALA A 99 -1.76 2.39 -17.48
N GLU A 100 -0.98 2.86 -16.51
CA GLU A 100 0.47 3.06 -16.68
C GLU A 100 1.22 1.73 -16.76
N GLU A 101 0.82 0.72 -15.98
CA GLU A 101 1.35 -0.65 -16.01
C GLU A 101 1.14 -1.29 -17.39
N THR A 102 -0.09 -1.24 -17.94
CA THR A 102 -0.37 -1.73 -19.31
C THR A 102 0.49 -1.02 -20.35
N ARG A 103 0.67 0.30 -20.23
CA ARG A 103 1.52 1.08 -21.15
C ARG A 103 2.99 0.70 -21.03
N MET A 104 3.46 0.40 -19.83
CA MET A 104 4.82 -0.09 -19.62
C MET A 104 4.99 -1.43 -20.32
N GLU A 105 4.12 -2.41 -20.05
CA GLU A 105 4.17 -3.76 -20.65
C GLU A 105 4.23 -3.72 -22.19
N GLU A 106 3.38 -2.93 -22.86
CA GLU A 106 3.41 -2.75 -24.32
C GLU A 106 4.77 -2.26 -24.84
N LYS A 107 5.44 -1.40 -24.06
CA LYS A 107 6.73 -0.80 -24.39
C LYS A 107 7.91 -1.78 -24.28
N TRP A 108 7.77 -2.85 -23.50
CA TRP A 108 8.80 -3.91 -23.39
C TRP A 108 8.63 -5.01 -24.45
N ILE A 109 7.49 -5.04 -25.13
CA ILE A 109 7.18 -6.01 -26.21
C ILE A 109 7.61 -5.48 -27.60
N THR A 110 7.91 -4.18 -27.71
CA THR A 110 8.30 -3.49 -28.96
C THR A 110 9.80 -3.18 -29.00
#